data_AF-A0A2N1TE58-F1
#
_entry.id   AF-A0A2N1TE58-F1
#
_cell.length_a   1.000
_cell.length_b   1.000
_cell.length_c   1.000
_cell.angle_alpha   90.00
_cell.angle_beta   90.00
_cell.angle_gamma   90.00
#
_symmetry.space_group_name_H-M   'P 1'
#
loop_
_entity.id
_entity.type
_entity.pdbx_description
1 polymer ?
#
loop_
_entity_poly.entity_id
_entity_poly.type
_entity_poly.pdbx_seq_one_letter_code
_entity_poly.pdbx_strand_id
1 'polypeptide(L)'
;MSSTKYWIALEQAQGMGPAHLREIFSTLKELNLSIVDLFDLTEAEIRGEFTFSDKIIESIMRAKELVSQIEEDYFSLLDAGISIVPFFAAEYPSRFFDTMGNAFPPILYTVGDKAILQEKSIAILGDKNVSEKGEMIAYGAARELARHHIVTVSGFAGGVGMIAHRSAIENGGKTIAIVPYGILHLKVPPFIQEVVNPDRIIFISPFYPTTEVNKFNAFIRNKIVCGLSHAVYIVEAPVEGGIFEAAKSAQKLGIPLYTTKYAEYPENAAGNPKILDEMGGLAIQRKKESERLEPNMDQIMAHAKFE
;
A
#
# COMPACT_ATOMS: atom_id res chain seq x y z
N MET A 1 -6.60 -27.59 -0.14
CA MET A 1 -5.60 -26.75 -0.86
C MET A 1 -6.19 -25.38 -1.04
N SER A 2 -5.45 -24.31 -0.72
CA SER A 2 -6.02 -22.96 -0.81
C SER A 2 -6.42 -22.66 -2.25
N SER A 3 -7.65 -22.21 -2.45
CA SER A 3 -8.17 -21.81 -3.75
C SER A 3 -7.56 -20.51 -4.28
N THR A 4 -6.65 -19.88 -3.51
CA THR A 4 -5.94 -18.63 -3.86
C THR A 4 -5.18 -18.72 -5.19
N LYS A 5 -4.61 -19.88 -5.54
CA LYS A 5 -3.86 -20.05 -6.80
C LYS A 5 -4.71 -19.72 -8.05
N TYR A 6 -6.00 -20.04 -8.03
CA TYR A 6 -6.92 -19.72 -9.13
C TYR A 6 -7.17 -18.21 -9.23
N TRP A 7 -7.21 -17.51 -8.10
CA TRP A 7 -7.32 -16.04 -8.07
C TRP A 7 -6.06 -15.35 -8.57
N ILE A 8 -4.88 -15.89 -8.24
CA ILE A 8 -3.61 -15.43 -8.81
C ILE A 8 -3.62 -15.64 -10.34
N ALA A 9 -4.11 -16.79 -10.81
CA ALA A 9 -4.24 -17.07 -12.25
C ALA A 9 -5.16 -16.08 -12.97
N LEU A 10 -6.31 -15.73 -12.36
CA LEU A 10 -7.17 -14.69 -12.91
C LEU A 10 -6.48 -13.32 -12.90
N GLU A 11 -5.78 -12.94 -11.83
CA GLU A 11 -5.05 -11.66 -11.79
C GLU A 11 -3.99 -11.56 -12.88
N GLN A 12 -3.27 -12.66 -13.17
CA GLN A 12 -2.24 -12.70 -14.21
C GLN A 12 -2.79 -12.84 -15.63
N ALA A 13 -4.07 -13.20 -15.79
CA ALA A 13 -4.69 -13.33 -17.10
C ALA A 13 -4.92 -11.95 -17.75
N GLN A 14 -4.46 -11.81 -19.00
CA GLN A 14 -4.66 -10.57 -19.74
C GLN A 14 -6.16 -10.22 -19.85
N GLY A 15 -6.49 -8.97 -19.52
CA GLY A 15 -7.86 -8.46 -19.56
C GLY A 15 -8.55 -8.43 -18.18
N MET A 16 -7.96 -9.06 -17.16
CA MET A 16 -8.44 -8.99 -15.79
C MET A 16 -7.99 -7.73 -15.07
N GLY A 17 -8.90 -7.18 -14.28
CA GLY A 17 -8.64 -6.06 -13.39
C GLY A 17 -9.46 -6.22 -12.11
N PRO A 18 -9.25 -5.36 -11.10
CA PRO A 18 -9.86 -5.53 -9.79
C PRO A 18 -11.39 -5.56 -9.81
N ALA A 19 -12.01 -4.80 -10.73
CA ALA A 19 -13.46 -4.82 -10.93
C ALA A 19 -13.97 -6.19 -11.40
N HIS A 20 -13.32 -6.81 -12.39
CA HIS A 20 -13.70 -8.13 -12.90
C HIS A 20 -13.51 -9.21 -11.82
N LEU A 21 -12.41 -9.16 -11.07
CA LEU A 21 -12.17 -10.10 -9.97
C LEU A 21 -13.24 -9.99 -8.88
N ARG A 22 -13.68 -8.76 -8.56
CA ARG A 22 -14.79 -8.52 -7.63
C ARG A 22 -16.12 -9.05 -8.18
N GLU A 23 -16.40 -8.82 -9.46
CA GLU A 23 -17.61 -9.32 -10.13
C GLU A 23 -17.68 -10.85 -10.07
N ILE A 24 -16.59 -11.54 -10.41
CA ILE A 24 -16.51 -13.00 -10.34
C ILE A 24 -16.71 -13.46 -8.90
N PHE A 25 -16.03 -12.85 -7.94
CA PHE A 25 -16.15 -13.23 -6.53
C PHE A 25 -17.58 -13.07 -6.01
N SER A 26 -18.23 -11.94 -6.30
CA SER A 26 -19.62 -11.70 -5.89
C SER A 26 -20.57 -12.71 -6.52
N THR A 27 -20.42 -12.98 -7.83
CA THR A 27 -21.27 -13.92 -8.56
C THR A 27 -21.14 -15.34 -8.01
N LEU A 28 -19.91 -15.80 -7.77
CA LEU A 28 -19.66 -17.12 -7.18
C LEU A 28 -20.26 -17.22 -5.77
N LYS A 29 -20.12 -16.17 -4.97
CA LYS A 29 -20.70 -16.12 -3.62
C LYS A 29 -22.23 -16.17 -3.65
N GLU A 30 -22.88 -15.44 -4.56
CA GLU A 30 -24.34 -15.44 -4.74
C GLU A 30 -24.88 -16.80 -5.16
N LEU A 31 -24.15 -17.51 -6.02
CA LEU A 31 -24.51 -18.85 -6.49
C LEU A 31 -24.04 -19.97 -5.54
N ASN A 32 -23.37 -19.63 -4.43
CA ASN A 32 -22.76 -20.57 -3.50
C ASN A 32 -21.80 -21.56 -4.19
N LEU A 33 -21.03 -21.06 -5.17
CA LEU A 33 -20.00 -21.77 -5.91
C LEU A 33 -18.61 -21.38 -5.41
N SER A 34 -17.68 -22.31 -5.50
CA SER A 34 -16.26 -22.04 -5.31
C SER A 34 -15.60 -21.61 -6.63
N ILE A 35 -14.41 -21.02 -6.53
CA ILE A 35 -13.60 -20.73 -7.72
C ILE A 35 -13.14 -22.00 -8.45
N VAL A 36 -13.06 -23.14 -7.74
CA VAL A 36 -12.69 -24.42 -8.35
C VAL A 36 -13.81 -24.88 -9.28
N ASP A 37 -15.07 -24.76 -8.84
CA ASP A 37 -16.23 -25.11 -9.67
C ASP A 37 -16.22 -24.33 -10.99
N LEU A 38 -15.94 -23.02 -10.95
CA LEU A 38 -15.80 -22.20 -12.16
C LEU A 38 -14.64 -22.68 -13.08
N PHE A 39 -13.53 -23.11 -12.48
CA PHE A 39 -12.37 -23.59 -13.22
C PHE A 39 -12.55 -24.99 -13.82
N ASP A 40 -13.53 -25.77 -13.34
CA ASP A 40 -13.88 -27.08 -13.91
C ASP A 40 -14.85 -26.98 -15.10
N LEU A 41 -15.60 -25.87 -15.25
CA LEU A 41 -16.55 -25.68 -16.34
C LEU A 41 -15.90 -25.41 -17.71
N THR A 42 -16.47 -25.92 -18.78
CA THR A 42 -16.10 -25.53 -20.15
C THR A 42 -16.57 -24.10 -20.48
N GLU A 43 -16.02 -23.51 -21.55
CA GLU A 43 -16.48 -22.18 -22.00
C GLU A 43 -17.99 -22.15 -22.30
N ALA A 44 -18.52 -23.22 -22.91
CA ALA A 44 -19.94 -23.33 -23.23
C ALA A 44 -20.82 -23.36 -21.98
N GLU A 45 -20.39 -24.07 -20.93
CA GLU A 45 -21.09 -24.11 -19.64
C GLU A 45 -21.02 -22.75 -18.94
N ILE A 46 -19.86 -22.08 -18.94
CA ILE A 46 -19.74 -20.73 -18.36
C ILE A 46 -20.70 -19.75 -19.04
N ARG A 47 -20.83 -19.82 -20.37
CA ARG A 47 -21.77 -18.99 -21.15
C ARG A 47 -23.25 -19.32 -20.87
N GLY A 48 -23.55 -20.55 -20.48
CA GLY A 48 -24.90 -20.99 -20.14
C GLY A 48 -25.32 -20.64 -18.72
N GLU A 49 -24.40 -20.72 -17.77
CA GLU A 49 -24.67 -20.59 -16.33
C GLU A 49 -24.42 -19.16 -15.79
N PHE A 50 -23.57 -18.36 -16.44
CA PHE A 50 -23.17 -17.03 -15.97
C PHE A 50 -23.45 -15.93 -16.99
N THR A 51 -23.67 -14.70 -16.49
CA THR A 51 -23.86 -13.49 -17.31
C THR A 51 -22.58 -12.69 -17.51
N PHE A 52 -21.41 -13.34 -17.42
CA PHE A 52 -20.13 -12.67 -17.58
C PHE A 52 -19.95 -12.14 -19.01
N SER A 53 -19.27 -11.00 -19.15
CA SER A 53 -18.88 -10.50 -20.47
C SER A 53 -17.91 -11.44 -21.18
N ASP A 54 -17.89 -11.42 -22.52
CA ASP A 54 -16.94 -12.21 -23.33
C ASP A 54 -15.50 -12.02 -22.88
N LYS A 55 -15.13 -10.78 -22.52
CA LYS A 55 -13.80 -10.44 -22.00
C LYS A 55 -13.46 -11.21 -20.73
N ILE A 56 -14.39 -11.34 -19.80
CA ILE A 56 -14.18 -12.10 -18.55
C ILE A 56 -14.04 -13.58 -18.87
N ILE A 57 -14.89 -14.12 -19.73
CA ILE A 57 -14.87 -15.53 -20.13
C ILE A 57 -13.54 -15.87 -20.80
N GLU A 58 -13.08 -15.07 -21.76
CA GLU A 58 -11.76 -15.23 -22.38
C GLU A 58 -10.63 -15.20 -21.36
N SER A 59 -10.67 -14.26 -20.40
CA SER A 59 -9.66 -14.19 -19.34
C SER A 59 -9.70 -15.40 -18.41
N ILE A 60 -10.88 -15.95 -18.10
CA ILE A 60 -11.02 -17.20 -17.32
C ILE A 60 -10.36 -18.36 -18.09
N MET A 61 -10.60 -18.48 -19.39
CA MET A 61 -10.00 -19.54 -20.22
C MET A 61 -8.47 -19.42 -20.24
N ARG A 62 -7.93 -18.21 -20.42
CA ARG A 62 -6.47 -17.98 -20.31
C ARG A 62 -5.94 -18.31 -18.91
N ALA A 63 -6.68 -17.96 -17.86
CA ALA A 63 -6.27 -18.26 -16.49
C ALA A 63 -6.16 -19.76 -16.23
N LYS A 64 -7.03 -20.60 -16.83
CA LYS A 64 -6.96 -22.06 -16.71
C LYS A 64 -5.63 -22.62 -17.21
N GLU A 65 -5.07 -22.05 -18.28
CA GLU A 65 -3.78 -22.44 -18.83
C GLU A 65 -2.60 -22.10 -17.90
N LEU A 66 -2.76 -21.10 -17.02
CA LEU A 66 -1.72 -20.63 -16.10
C LEU A 66 -1.70 -21.37 -14.75
N VAL A 67 -2.75 -22.11 -14.40
CA VAL A 67 -2.94 -22.67 -13.04
C VAL A 67 -1.78 -23.57 -12.63
N SER A 68 -1.30 -24.44 -13.52
CA SER A 68 -0.23 -25.39 -13.18
C SER A 68 1.07 -24.67 -12.80
N GLN A 69 1.49 -23.66 -13.58
CA GLN A 69 2.68 -22.87 -13.26
C GLN A 69 2.48 -22.07 -11.97
N ILE A 70 1.31 -21.47 -11.79
CA ILE A 70 1.00 -20.66 -10.61
C ILE A 70 0.91 -21.51 -9.35
N GLU A 71 0.52 -22.79 -9.46
CA GLU A 71 0.53 -23.71 -8.33
C GLU A 71 1.95 -23.97 -7.80
N GLU A 72 2.93 -24.16 -8.70
CA GLU A 72 4.32 -24.32 -8.31
C GLU A 72 4.88 -23.06 -7.64
N ASP A 73 4.60 -21.89 -8.23
CA ASP A 73 4.97 -20.60 -7.65
C ASP A 73 4.28 -20.41 -6.27
N TYR A 74 2.99 -20.75 -6.17
CA TYR A 74 2.21 -20.63 -4.95
C TYR A 74 2.83 -21.39 -3.78
N PHE A 75 3.20 -22.67 -3.98
CA PHE A 75 3.87 -23.45 -2.92
C PHE A 75 5.24 -22.87 -2.56
N SER A 76 6.03 -22.47 -3.57
CA SER A 76 7.34 -21.86 -3.34
C SER A 76 7.26 -20.57 -2.51
N LEU A 77 6.21 -19.77 -2.69
CA LEU A 77 5.98 -18.56 -1.89
C LEU A 77 5.64 -18.90 -0.44
N LEU A 78 4.78 -19.88 -0.21
CA LEU A 78 4.44 -20.31 1.15
C LEU A 78 5.66 -20.86 1.89
N ASP A 79 6.47 -21.68 1.21
CA ASP A 79 7.71 -22.23 1.78
C ASP A 79 8.74 -21.15 2.11
N ALA A 80 8.75 -20.05 1.34
CA ALA A 80 9.56 -18.86 1.62
C ALA A 80 9.00 -17.97 2.75
N GLY A 81 7.90 -18.36 3.40
CA GLY A 81 7.26 -17.61 4.48
C GLY A 81 6.45 -16.40 4.00
N ILE A 82 6.13 -16.32 2.71
CA ILE A 82 5.33 -15.25 2.13
C ILE A 82 3.85 -15.60 2.31
N SER A 83 3.12 -14.71 2.97
CA SER A 83 1.67 -14.81 3.07
C SER A 83 1.00 -14.13 1.88
N ILE A 84 0.00 -14.79 1.30
CA ILE A 84 -0.77 -14.30 0.16
C ILE A 84 -2.17 -13.93 0.67
N VAL A 85 -2.50 -12.64 0.63
CA VAL A 85 -3.72 -12.07 1.19
C VAL A 85 -4.61 -11.58 0.03
N PRO A 86 -5.55 -12.40 -0.45
CA PRO A 86 -6.51 -11.96 -1.47
C PRO A 86 -7.52 -10.98 -0.88
N PHE A 87 -8.14 -10.16 -1.72
CA PHE A 87 -9.06 -9.09 -1.30
C PHE A 87 -10.27 -9.54 -0.45
N PHE A 88 -10.64 -10.81 -0.52
CA PHE A 88 -11.73 -11.39 0.26
C PHE A 88 -11.26 -12.07 1.57
N ALA A 89 -9.96 -12.06 1.86
CA ALA A 89 -9.44 -12.59 3.12
C ALA A 89 -9.79 -11.65 4.29
N ALA A 90 -9.94 -12.22 5.49
CA ALA A 90 -10.28 -11.45 6.69
C ALA A 90 -9.19 -10.44 7.07
N GLU A 91 -7.93 -10.73 6.75
CA GLU A 91 -6.77 -9.88 7.01
C GLU A 91 -6.58 -8.79 5.96
N TYR A 92 -7.31 -8.82 4.84
CA TYR A 92 -7.18 -7.81 3.80
C TYR A 92 -7.68 -6.44 4.31
N PRO A 93 -6.97 -5.32 4.07
CA PRO A 93 -7.40 -4.01 4.56
C PRO A 93 -8.71 -3.57 3.90
N SER A 94 -9.79 -3.52 4.68
CA SER A 94 -11.11 -3.08 4.20
C SER A 94 -11.09 -1.64 3.67
N ARG A 95 -10.22 -0.79 4.22
CA ARG A 95 -10.07 0.62 3.81
C ARG A 95 -9.78 0.80 2.32
N PHE A 96 -9.16 -0.18 1.65
CA PHE A 96 -8.97 -0.11 0.21
C PHE A 96 -10.28 -0.05 -0.57
N PHE A 97 -11.34 -0.67 -0.07
CA PHE A 97 -12.66 -0.62 -0.70
C PHE A 97 -13.29 0.76 -0.58
N ASP A 98 -13.11 1.41 0.56
CA ASP A 98 -13.64 2.74 0.83
C ASP A 98 -12.90 3.83 0.05
N THR A 99 -11.57 3.70 -0.06
CA THR A 99 -10.73 4.77 -0.64
C THR A 99 -10.44 4.57 -2.12
N MET A 100 -10.23 3.34 -2.59
CA MET A 100 -9.71 3.09 -3.94
C MET A 100 -10.76 2.61 -4.95
N GLY A 101 -11.97 2.28 -4.51
CA GLY A 101 -13.04 1.78 -5.37
C GLY A 101 -12.61 0.53 -6.14
N ASN A 102 -12.46 0.64 -7.47
CA ASN A 102 -12.03 -0.44 -8.38
C ASN A 102 -10.52 -0.43 -8.69
N ALA A 103 -9.73 0.41 -8.00
CA ALA A 103 -8.28 0.49 -8.17
C ALA A 103 -7.49 -0.15 -7.02
N PHE A 104 -8.15 -0.96 -6.17
CA PHE A 104 -7.53 -1.71 -5.08
C PHE A 104 -6.61 -2.82 -5.63
N PRO A 105 -5.54 -3.20 -4.91
CA PRO A 105 -4.71 -4.35 -5.27
C PRO A 105 -5.44 -5.67 -4.94
N PRO A 106 -5.76 -6.54 -5.91
CA PRO A 106 -6.55 -7.74 -5.65
C PRO A 106 -5.87 -8.74 -4.71
N ILE A 107 -4.55 -8.81 -4.77
CA ILE A 107 -3.74 -9.74 -3.98
C ILE A 107 -2.56 -8.98 -3.38
N LEU A 108 -2.32 -9.19 -2.09
CA LEU A 108 -1.15 -8.68 -1.38
C LEU A 108 -0.23 -9.83 -1.03
N TYR A 109 1.05 -9.71 -1.38
CA TYR A 109 2.11 -10.60 -0.97
C TYR A 109 2.85 -9.98 0.20
N THR A 110 2.91 -10.68 1.33
CA THR A 110 3.32 -10.08 2.60
C THR A 110 4.36 -10.89 3.34
N VAL A 111 5.26 -10.19 4.04
CA VAL A 111 6.28 -10.76 4.94
C VAL A 111 6.25 -9.97 6.25
N GLY A 112 6.04 -10.64 7.38
CA GLY A 112 5.87 -10.02 8.71
C GLY A 112 4.48 -10.26 9.30
N ASP A 113 4.15 -9.50 10.35
CA ASP A 113 2.87 -9.67 11.07
C ASP A 113 1.68 -9.05 10.30
N LYS A 114 0.76 -9.91 9.84
CA LYS A 114 -0.46 -9.51 9.13
C LYS A 114 -1.47 -8.78 10.02
N ALA A 115 -1.41 -8.93 11.34
CA ALA A 115 -2.33 -8.23 12.23
C ALA A 115 -2.21 -6.70 12.11
N ILE A 116 -1.02 -6.21 11.73
CA ILE A 116 -0.74 -4.78 11.51
C ILE A 116 -1.64 -4.19 10.39
N LEU A 117 -2.10 -5.01 9.43
CA LEU A 117 -2.94 -4.56 8.31
C LEU A 117 -4.31 -4.02 8.74
N GLN A 118 -4.77 -4.38 9.94
CA GLN A 118 -6.06 -3.98 10.48
C GLN A 118 -5.97 -2.76 11.40
N GLU A 119 -4.75 -2.26 11.67
CA GLU A 119 -4.53 -1.15 12.58
C GLU A 119 -4.69 0.20 11.88
N LYS A 120 -5.07 1.21 12.66
CA LYS A 120 -5.17 2.61 12.20
C LYS A 120 -3.79 3.12 11.83
N SER A 121 -3.70 3.82 10.69
CA SER A 121 -2.42 4.09 10.05
C SER A 121 -2.38 5.47 9.39
N ILE A 122 -1.19 6.07 9.34
CA ILE A 122 -0.92 7.35 8.66
C ILE A 122 0.27 7.16 7.74
N ALA A 123 0.17 7.66 6.50
CA ALA A 123 1.29 7.66 5.58
C ALA A 123 2.25 8.80 5.90
N ILE A 124 3.55 8.47 5.94
CA ILE A 124 4.63 9.47 5.94
C ILE A 124 5.43 9.27 4.66
N LEU A 125 5.36 10.25 3.78
CA LEU A 125 5.99 10.24 2.46
C LEU A 125 6.86 11.49 2.29
N GLY A 126 7.86 11.40 1.43
CA GLY A 126 8.69 12.54 1.09
C GLY A 126 9.84 12.15 0.17
N ASP A 127 10.59 13.16 -0.26
CA ASP A 127 11.69 12.97 -1.21
C ASP A 127 12.77 12.01 -0.69
N LYS A 128 13.44 11.34 -1.63
CA LYS A 128 14.55 10.43 -1.30
C LYS A 128 15.82 11.18 -0.89
N ASN A 129 15.95 12.43 -1.33
CA ASN A 129 17.03 13.37 -1.05
C ASN A 129 16.54 14.43 -0.06
N VAL A 130 15.88 14.01 1.01
CA VAL A 130 15.32 14.92 2.03
C VAL A 130 16.42 15.80 2.67
N SER A 131 16.07 17.03 3.03
CA SER A 131 16.98 17.91 3.78
C SER A 131 17.22 17.42 5.22
N GLU A 132 18.33 17.79 5.87
CA GLU A 132 18.60 17.45 7.27
C GLU A 132 17.43 17.81 8.21
N LYS A 133 16.79 18.97 7.96
CA LYS A 133 15.61 19.39 8.72
C LYS A 133 14.41 18.48 8.44
N GLY A 134 14.20 18.10 7.19
CA GLY A 134 13.19 17.12 6.79
C GLY A 134 13.42 15.75 7.42
N GLU A 135 14.66 15.31 7.58
CA GLU A 135 15.00 14.07 8.30
C GLU A 135 14.52 14.11 9.75
N MET A 136 14.85 15.20 10.47
CA MET A 136 14.40 15.40 11.85
C MET A 136 12.88 15.42 11.97
N ILE A 137 12.20 16.07 11.02
CA ILE A 137 10.74 16.16 10.97
C ILE A 137 10.12 14.79 10.70
N ALA A 138 10.63 14.04 9.72
CA ALA A 138 10.16 12.69 9.39
C ALA A 138 10.33 11.74 10.60
N TYR A 139 11.49 11.80 11.25
CA TYR A 139 11.77 11.03 12.45
C TYR A 139 10.79 11.40 13.57
N GLY A 140 10.63 12.69 13.86
CA GLY A 140 9.74 13.19 14.91
C GLY A 140 8.26 12.82 14.66
N ALA A 141 7.82 12.87 13.40
CA ALA A 141 6.46 12.52 13.01
C ALA A 141 6.17 11.03 13.28
N ALA A 142 7.02 10.13 12.80
CA ALA A 142 6.85 8.69 13.03
C ALA A 142 6.96 8.31 14.51
N ARG A 143 7.82 9.00 15.28
CA ARG A 143 7.88 8.85 16.74
C ARG A 143 6.55 9.21 17.41
N GLU A 144 5.90 10.29 16.99
CA GLU A 144 4.60 10.65 17.56
C GLU A 144 3.50 9.66 17.20
N LEU A 145 3.49 9.15 15.96
CA LEU A 145 2.57 8.08 15.58
C LEU A 145 2.77 6.84 16.47
N ALA A 146 4.03 6.43 16.69
CA ALA A 146 4.37 5.30 17.56
C ALA A 146 3.86 5.50 19.00
N ARG A 147 4.06 6.68 19.58
CA ARG A 147 3.58 7.02 20.94
C ARG A 147 2.05 6.95 21.09
N HIS A 148 1.33 7.08 19.98
CA HIS A 148 -0.13 7.03 19.94
C HIS A 148 -0.68 5.74 19.36
N HIS A 149 0.14 4.70 19.19
CA HIS A 149 -0.26 3.41 18.61
C HIS A 149 -0.89 3.54 17.21
N ILE A 150 -0.41 4.50 16.42
CA ILE A 150 -0.80 4.65 15.01
C ILE A 150 0.32 4.08 14.15
N VAL A 151 -0.05 3.20 13.22
CA VAL A 151 0.89 2.55 12.31
C VAL A 151 1.42 3.56 11.29
N THR A 152 2.74 3.58 11.11
CA THR A 152 3.37 4.38 10.05
C THR A 152 3.34 3.59 8.74
N VAL A 153 2.76 4.15 7.68
CA VAL A 153 2.80 3.55 6.33
C VAL A 153 3.78 4.33 5.45
N SER A 154 4.63 3.65 4.69
CA SER A 154 5.45 4.32 3.68
C SER A 154 5.84 3.39 2.54
N GLY A 155 6.48 3.98 1.53
CA GLY A 155 6.83 3.33 0.28
C GLY A 155 8.22 2.70 0.25
N PHE A 156 8.78 2.26 1.37
CA PHE A 156 10.07 1.54 1.41
C PHE A 156 11.16 2.08 0.45
N ALA A 157 11.24 3.41 0.29
CA ALA A 157 12.20 4.10 -0.56
C ALA A 157 13.17 4.89 0.34
N GLY A 158 14.35 5.22 -0.20
CA GLY A 158 15.33 6.07 0.50
C GLY A 158 14.74 7.41 0.97
N GLY A 159 15.45 8.08 1.87
CA GLY A 159 15.03 9.36 2.45
C GLY A 159 13.88 9.21 3.46
N VAL A 160 12.85 10.04 3.32
CA VAL A 160 11.75 10.16 4.31
C VAL A 160 11.13 8.82 4.68
N GLY A 161 10.87 7.95 3.70
CA GLY A 161 10.24 6.66 3.95
C GLY A 161 11.07 5.75 4.85
N MET A 162 12.39 5.66 4.61
CA MET A 162 13.30 4.91 5.47
C MET A 162 13.34 5.49 6.88
N ILE A 163 13.45 6.81 7.00
CA ILE A 163 13.54 7.47 8.31
C ILE A 163 12.26 7.23 9.11
N ALA A 164 11.10 7.29 8.46
CA ALA A 164 9.81 7.02 9.08
C ALA A 164 9.69 5.56 9.57
N HIS A 165 10.08 4.58 8.75
CA HIS A 165 10.10 3.17 9.16
C HIS A 165 11.05 2.94 10.35
N ARG A 166 12.27 3.46 10.28
CA ARG A 166 13.27 3.33 11.35
C ARG A 166 12.75 3.92 12.66
N SER A 167 12.30 5.16 12.62
CA SER A 167 11.79 5.88 13.80
C SER A 167 10.59 5.18 14.42
N ALA A 168 9.64 4.70 13.60
CA ALA A 168 8.50 3.95 14.10
C ALA A 168 8.93 2.73 14.92
N ILE A 169 9.91 1.96 14.45
CA ILE A 169 10.35 0.76 15.15
C ILE A 169 11.20 1.09 16.39
N GLU A 170 12.16 2.01 16.28
CA GLU A 170 13.00 2.45 17.40
C GLU A 170 12.19 3.00 18.57
N ASN A 171 11.04 3.62 18.29
CA ASN A 171 10.14 4.18 19.30
C ASN A 171 9.02 3.22 19.71
N GLY A 172 9.16 1.91 19.43
CA GLY A 172 8.23 0.89 19.89
C GLY A 172 6.86 0.91 19.20
N GLY A 173 6.76 1.56 18.03
CA GLY A 173 5.60 1.53 17.16
C GLY A 173 5.60 0.35 16.19
N LYS A 174 4.72 0.44 15.19
CA LYS A 174 4.52 -0.51 14.10
C LYS A 174 4.55 0.22 12.75
N THR A 175 4.95 -0.48 11.69
CA THR A 175 5.04 0.11 10.36
C THR A 175 4.72 -0.84 9.21
N ILE A 176 4.12 -0.30 8.16
CA ILE A 176 3.79 -1.00 6.91
C ILE A 176 4.67 -0.43 5.78
N ALA A 177 5.51 -1.29 5.21
CA ALA A 177 6.42 -0.96 4.12
C ALA A 177 5.90 -1.53 2.79
N ILE A 178 5.38 -0.67 1.91
CA ILE A 178 4.85 -1.12 0.61
C ILE A 178 5.94 -0.98 -0.46
N VAL A 179 6.32 -2.09 -1.10
CA VAL A 179 7.40 -2.12 -2.11
C VAL A 179 6.87 -1.91 -3.54
N PRO A 180 7.65 -1.32 -4.45
CA PRO A 180 7.25 -1.05 -5.83
C PRO A 180 7.62 -2.20 -6.80
N TYR A 181 7.82 -3.41 -6.28
CA TYR A 181 8.32 -4.58 -7.00
C TYR A 181 7.77 -5.86 -6.36
N GLY A 182 7.93 -7.00 -7.02
CA GLY A 182 7.51 -8.30 -6.52
C GLY A 182 8.23 -8.68 -5.23
N ILE A 183 7.52 -9.31 -4.30
CA ILE A 183 8.04 -9.54 -2.94
C ILE A 183 9.33 -10.38 -2.89
N LEU A 184 9.61 -11.21 -3.89
CA LEU A 184 10.84 -12.01 -3.96
C LEU A 184 12.10 -11.17 -4.18
N HIS A 185 11.93 -9.92 -4.64
CA HIS A 185 13.02 -8.96 -4.79
C HIS A 185 13.29 -8.15 -3.51
N LEU A 186 12.53 -8.37 -2.43
CA LEU A 186 12.68 -7.65 -1.18
C LEU A 186 14.09 -7.83 -0.60
N LYS A 187 14.81 -6.71 -0.47
CA LYS A 187 16.09 -6.62 0.23
C LYS A 187 16.01 -5.49 1.25
N VAL A 188 16.13 -5.84 2.53
CA VAL A 188 16.13 -4.84 3.60
C VAL A 188 17.49 -4.13 3.63
N PRO A 189 17.55 -2.80 3.46
CA PRO A 189 18.81 -2.08 3.47
C PRO A 189 19.38 -2.02 4.90
N PRO A 190 20.72 -1.91 5.07
CA PRO A 190 21.37 -1.87 6.38
C PRO A 190 20.76 -0.83 7.34
N PHE A 191 20.33 0.32 6.79
CA PHE A 191 19.71 1.41 7.55
C PHE A 191 18.47 0.99 8.37
N ILE A 192 17.70 0.01 7.88
CA ILE A 192 16.54 -0.55 8.59
C ILE A 192 16.88 -1.89 9.23
N GLN A 193 17.80 -2.66 8.64
CA GLN A 193 18.14 -4.01 9.07
C GLN A 193 18.51 -4.10 10.55
N GLU A 194 19.21 -3.10 11.09
CA GLU A 194 19.61 -3.03 12.51
C GLU A 194 18.42 -2.94 13.48
N VAL A 195 17.27 -2.45 13.00
CA VAL A 195 16.08 -2.21 13.83
C VAL A 195 14.90 -3.09 13.45
N VAL A 196 15.01 -3.95 12.42
CA VAL A 196 13.91 -4.81 12.00
C VAL A 196 13.41 -5.67 13.16
N ASN A 197 12.11 -5.62 13.41
CA ASN A 197 11.42 -6.50 14.33
C ASN A 197 10.20 -7.10 13.60
N PRO A 198 10.15 -8.43 13.37
CA PRO A 198 9.06 -9.09 12.65
C PRO A 198 7.65 -8.83 13.20
N ASP A 199 7.53 -8.51 14.50
CA ASP A 199 6.26 -8.19 15.16
C ASP A 199 5.84 -6.71 14.97
N ARG A 200 6.71 -5.91 14.35
CA ARG A 200 6.55 -4.45 14.22
C ARG A 200 6.62 -3.95 12.79
N ILE A 201 7.04 -4.78 11.84
CA ILE A 201 7.05 -4.43 10.43
C ILE A 201 6.36 -5.50 9.60
N ILE A 202 5.55 -5.05 8.65
CA ILE A 202 5.07 -5.87 7.55
C ILE A 202 5.49 -5.24 6.23
N PHE A 203 6.11 -6.04 5.37
CA PHE A 203 6.38 -5.71 3.99
C PHE A 203 5.22 -6.17 3.13
N ILE A 204 4.79 -5.31 2.19
CA ILE A 204 3.68 -5.59 1.29
C ILE A 204 4.12 -5.34 -0.14
N SER A 205 3.95 -6.32 -1.01
CA SER A 205 3.96 -6.12 -2.45
C SER A 205 2.55 -6.31 -3.01
N PRO A 206 2.00 -5.33 -3.73
CA PRO A 206 0.77 -5.49 -4.52
C PRO A 206 1.04 -6.00 -5.94
N PHE A 207 2.27 -6.46 -6.23
CA PHE A 207 2.70 -6.91 -7.55
C PHE A 207 3.02 -8.40 -7.52
N TYR A 208 2.90 -9.05 -8.68
CA TYR A 208 3.27 -10.46 -8.80
C TYR A 208 4.69 -10.70 -8.25
N PRO A 209 4.98 -11.82 -7.55
CA PRO A 209 6.18 -11.96 -6.72
C PRO A 209 7.51 -11.75 -7.42
N THR A 210 7.58 -12.00 -8.73
CA THR A 210 8.79 -11.83 -9.56
C THR A 210 8.86 -10.49 -10.29
N THR A 211 7.87 -9.60 -10.11
CA THR A 211 7.78 -8.32 -10.82
C THR A 211 9.02 -7.46 -10.58
N GLU A 212 9.70 -7.07 -11.66
CA GLU A 212 10.88 -6.22 -11.61
C GLU A 212 10.58 -4.78 -11.16
N VAL A 213 11.62 -4.12 -10.63
CA VAL A 213 11.54 -2.72 -10.23
C VAL A 213 11.33 -1.84 -11.45
N ASN A 214 10.29 -1.00 -11.42
CA ASN A 214 10.13 0.03 -12.44
C ASN A 214 9.45 1.30 -11.88
N LYS A 215 9.58 2.39 -12.64
CA LYS A 215 9.06 3.72 -12.24
C LYS A 215 7.53 3.76 -12.16
N PHE A 216 6.84 3.03 -13.03
CA PHE A 216 5.37 3.00 -13.06
C PHE A 216 4.80 2.33 -11.79
N ASN A 217 5.39 1.22 -11.36
CA ASN A 217 5.05 0.54 -10.11
C ASN A 217 5.28 1.44 -8.89
N ALA A 218 6.28 2.31 -8.90
CA ALA A 218 6.48 3.28 -7.82
C ALA A 218 5.30 4.25 -7.67
N PHE A 219 4.70 4.71 -8.78
CA PHE A 219 3.49 5.54 -8.76
C PHE A 219 2.26 4.76 -8.26
N ILE A 220 2.05 3.53 -8.77
CA ILE A 220 0.98 2.65 -8.29
C ILE A 220 1.11 2.42 -6.79
N ARG A 221 2.30 2.06 -6.33
CA ARG A 221 2.59 1.83 -4.93
C ARG A 221 2.28 3.06 -4.09
N ASN A 222 2.70 4.25 -4.51
CA ASN A 222 2.41 5.48 -3.76
C ASN A 222 0.90 5.71 -3.60
N LYS A 223 0.11 5.42 -4.65
CA LYS A 223 -1.35 5.47 -4.57
C LYS A 223 -1.91 4.46 -3.56
N ILE A 224 -1.34 3.26 -3.48
CA ILE A 224 -1.71 2.22 -2.50
C ILE A 224 -1.34 2.65 -1.08
N VAL A 225 -0.16 3.27 -0.87
CA VAL A 225 0.20 3.86 0.42
C VAL A 225 -0.84 4.89 0.86
N CYS A 226 -1.26 5.77 -0.06
CA CYS A 226 -2.34 6.71 0.24
C CYS A 226 -3.63 5.97 0.60
N GLY A 227 -4.10 5.04 -0.25
CA GLY A 227 -5.35 4.31 -0.06
C GLY A 227 -5.45 3.50 1.23
N LEU A 228 -4.31 3.02 1.76
CA LEU A 228 -4.25 2.28 3.03
C LEU A 228 -4.30 3.20 4.26
N SER A 229 -4.07 4.50 4.10
CA SER A 229 -3.82 5.42 5.21
C SER A 229 -5.05 6.24 5.58
N HIS A 230 -5.15 6.60 6.86
CA HIS A 230 -6.20 7.49 7.39
C HIS A 230 -5.93 8.95 7.04
N ALA A 231 -4.66 9.32 6.95
CA ALA A 231 -4.21 10.58 6.41
C ALA A 231 -2.84 10.41 5.77
N VAL A 232 -2.46 11.35 4.91
CA VAL A 232 -1.17 11.37 4.22
C VAL A 232 -0.40 12.60 4.63
N TYR A 233 0.82 12.39 5.14
CA TYR A 233 1.76 13.46 5.44
C TYR A 233 2.92 13.46 4.44
N ILE A 234 3.03 14.56 3.69
CA ILE A 234 4.17 14.84 2.80
C ILE A 234 5.18 15.73 3.51
N VAL A 235 6.32 15.17 3.92
CA VAL A 235 7.36 15.92 4.63
C VAL A 235 8.03 16.93 3.69
N GLU A 236 8.57 16.46 2.58
CA GLU A 236 9.16 17.27 1.51
C GLU A 236 8.81 16.66 0.16
N ALA A 237 8.34 17.48 -0.78
CA ALA A 237 8.11 17.09 -2.16
C ALA A 237 8.71 18.11 -3.12
N PRO A 238 9.38 17.66 -4.20
CA PRO A 238 9.68 18.51 -5.35
C PRO A 238 8.38 18.94 -6.06
N VAL A 239 8.47 19.94 -6.94
CA VAL A 239 7.33 20.45 -7.74
C VAL A 239 6.77 19.39 -8.70
N GLU A 240 7.59 18.39 -9.06
CA GLU A 240 7.21 17.28 -9.93
C GLU A 240 7.85 15.98 -9.44
N GLY A 241 7.22 14.84 -9.73
CA GLY A 241 7.78 13.52 -9.44
C GLY A 241 6.90 12.66 -8.53
N GLY A 242 7.45 11.52 -8.10
CA GLY A 242 6.70 10.45 -7.44
C GLY A 242 5.93 10.87 -6.19
N ILE A 243 6.50 11.77 -5.38
CA ILE A 243 5.89 12.24 -4.13
C ILE A 243 4.83 13.30 -4.39
N PHE A 244 5.07 14.21 -5.34
CA PHE A 244 4.07 15.20 -5.74
C PHE A 244 2.83 14.52 -6.36
N GLU A 245 3.04 13.48 -7.17
CA GLU A 245 1.94 12.64 -7.68
C GLU A 245 1.25 11.82 -6.58
N ALA A 246 1.94 11.48 -5.49
CA ALA A 246 1.32 10.86 -4.33
C ALA A 246 0.38 11.85 -3.60
N ALA A 247 0.75 13.13 -3.50
CA ALA A 247 -0.10 14.18 -2.95
C ALA A 247 -1.37 14.37 -3.80
N LYS A 248 -1.23 14.42 -5.14
CA LYS A 248 -2.38 14.43 -6.06
C LYS A 248 -3.26 13.20 -5.89
N SER A 249 -2.64 12.03 -5.69
CA SER A 249 -3.37 10.78 -5.45
C SER A 249 -4.19 10.86 -4.16
N ALA A 250 -3.61 11.34 -3.06
CA ALA A 250 -4.32 11.53 -1.79
C ALA A 250 -5.52 12.46 -1.96
N GLN A 251 -5.33 13.62 -2.61
CA GLN A 251 -6.39 14.57 -2.92
C GLN A 251 -7.52 13.92 -3.73
N LYS A 252 -7.18 13.21 -4.83
CA LYS A 252 -8.16 12.56 -5.71
C LYS A 252 -8.94 11.45 -5.01
N LEU A 253 -8.31 10.75 -4.08
CA LEU A 253 -8.97 9.71 -3.27
C LEU A 253 -9.76 10.29 -2.09
N GLY A 254 -9.77 11.62 -1.89
CA GLY A 254 -10.47 12.27 -0.78
C GLY A 254 -9.82 11.99 0.58
N ILE A 255 -8.53 11.67 0.61
CA ILE A 255 -7.80 11.32 1.83
C ILE A 255 -7.20 12.60 2.42
N PRO A 256 -7.36 12.87 3.73
CA PRO A 256 -6.79 14.04 4.38
C PRO A 256 -5.29 14.18 4.09
N LEU A 257 -4.92 15.31 3.49
CA LEU A 257 -3.57 15.58 3.00
C LEU A 257 -2.92 16.68 3.84
N TYR A 258 -1.73 16.39 4.34
CA TYR A 258 -0.92 17.29 5.13
C TYR A 258 0.46 17.46 4.51
N THR A 259 1.06 18.63 4.68
CA THR A 259 2.45 18.85 4.30
C THR A 259 3.16 19.82 5.23
N THR A 260 4.48 19.73 5.29
CA THR A 260 5.28 20.59 6.16
C THR A 260 5.31 22.01 5.62
N LYS A 261 4.96 22.98 6.48
CA LYS A 261 5.18 24.40 6.20
C LYS A 261 6.48 24.86 6.82
N TYR A 262 7.46 25.13 5.97
CA TYR A 262 8.75 25.66 6.38
C TYR A 262 8.72 27.19 6.50
N ALA A 263 9.59 27.75 7.34
CA ALA A 263 9.85 29.20 7.34
C ALA A 263 10.57 29.62 6.05
N GLU A 264 11.54 28.79 5.63
CA GLU A 264 12.23 28.85 4.35
C GLU A 264 12.27 27.43 3.78
N TYR A 265 11.72 27.26 2.57
CA TYR A 265 11.59 25.94 1.96
C TYR A 265 12.93 25.49 1.38
N PRO A 266 13.43 24.29 1.73
CA PRO A 266 14.53 23.69 0.99
C PRO A 266 14.09 23.33 -0.43
N GLU A 267 15.06 23.19 -1.35
CA GLU A 267 14.80 22.85 -2.76
C GLU A 267 13.93 21.58 -2.92
N ASN A 268 14.21 20.56 -2.11
CA ASN A 268 13.47 19.29 -2.12
C ASN A 268 12.03 19.40 -1.59
N ALA A 269 11.65 20.55 -1.04
CA ALA A 269 10.30 20.87 -0.58
C ALA A 269 9.62 21.97 -1.43
N ALA A 270 10.14 22.28 -2.62
CA ALA A 270 9.60 23.32 -3.50
C ALA A 270 8.15 23.05 -3.95
N GLY A 271 7.68 21.80 -3.89
CA GLY A 271 6.29 21.39 -4.14
C GLY A 271 5.36 21.56 -2.95
N ASN A 272 5.87 21.66 -1.70
CA ASN A 272 5.02 21.79 -0.51
C ASN A 272 4.08 23.01 -0.56
N PRO A 273 4.50 24.22 -0.99
CA PRO A 273 3.58 25.35 -1.14
C PRO A 273 2.41 25.04 -2.07
N LYS A 274 2.66 24.38 -3.20
CA LYS A 274 1.59 23.99 -4.14
C LYS A 274 0.64 22.97 -3.56
N ILE A 275 1.13 22.04 -2.73
CA ILE A 275 0.27 21.10 -2.01
C ILE A 275 -0.69 21.85 -1.07
N LEU A 276 -0.22 22.90 -0.39
CA LEU A 276 -1.07 23.73 0.47
C LEU A 276 -2.08 24.55 -0.36
N ASP A 277 -1.58 25.27 -1.35
CA ASP A 277 -2.36 26.32 -2.03
C ASP A 277 -3.27 25.76 -3.14
N GLU A 278 -2.83 24.73 -3.85
CA GLU A 278 -3.54 24.19 -5.03
C GLU A 278 -4.28 22.87 -4.71
N MET A 279 -3.79 22.08 -3.73
CA MET A 279 -4.37 20.77 -3.41
C MET A 279 -5.25 20.77 -2.15
N GLY A 280 -5.37 21.90 -1.46
CA GLY A 280 -6.11 22.01 -0.19
C GLY A 280 -5.43 21.27 0.95
N GLY A 281 -4.12 21.02 0.86
CA GLY A 281 -3.35 20.39 1.91
C GLY A 281 -3.30 21.24 3.18
N LEU A 282 -3.25 20.59 4.33
CA LEU A 282 -3.16 21.24 5.64
C LEU A 282 -1.71 21.32 6.10
N ALA A 283 -1.36 22.44 6.75
CA ALA A 283 0.01 22.68 7.18
C ALA A 283 0.34 21.95 8.49
N ILE A 284 1.45 21.22 8.50
CA ILE A 284 2.13 20.79 9.72
C ILE A 284 3.26 21.76 10.01
N GLN A 285 3.26 22.29 11.23
CA GLN A 285 4.25 23.23 11.76
C GLN A 285 4.87 22.68 13.05
N ARG A 286 5.94 23.30 13.51
CA ARG A 286 6.58 22.94 14.78
C ARG A 286 5.61 23.11 15.95
N LYS A 287 5.63 22.18 16.92
CA LYS A 287 4.98 22.39 18.23
C LYS A 287 5.60 23.64 18.89
N LYS A 288 4.75 24.59 19.32
CA LYS A 288 5.22 25.85 19.92
C LYS A 288 5.95 25.64 21.24
N GLU A 289 5.57 24.59 21.97
CA GLU A 289 6.01 24.28 23.34
C GLU A 289 7.20 23.32 23.42
N SER A 290 7.69 22.80 22.28
CA SER A 290 8.81 21.85 22.26
C SER A 290 10.14 22.56 21.97
N GLU A 291 11.16 22.27 22.79
CA GLU A 291 12.54 22.69 22.52
C GLU A 291 13.17 21.92 21.34
N ARG A 292 12.60 20.76 20.99
CA ARG A 292 13.02 19.95 19.84
C ARG A 292 12.25 20.36 18.57
N LEU A 293 12.83 20.08 17.40
CA LEU A 293 12.16 20.24 16.11
C LEU A 293 11.10 19.13 15.92
N GLU A 294 10.00 19.23 16.67
CA GLU A 294 8.90 18.26 16.64
C GLU A 294 7.72 18.81 15.83
N PRO A 295 7.22 18.05 14.83
CA PRO A 295 6.02 18.43 14.10
C PRO A 295 4.78 18.31 14.99
N ASN A 296 3.84 19.24 14.84
CA ASN A 296 2.52 19.12 15.46
C ASN A 296 1.65 18.14 14.67
N MET A 297 1.57 16.90 15.19
CA MET A 297 0.83 15.80 14.58
C MET A 297 -0.62 15.69 15.06
N ASP A 298 -1.10 16.59 15.92
CA ASP A 298 -2.37 16.37 16.64
C ASP A 298 -3.57 16.30 15.70
N GLN A 299 -3.65 17.22 14.73
CA GLN A 299 -4.75 17.25 13.76
C GLN A 299 -4.72 16.05 12.82
N ILE A 300 -3.54 15.65 12.34
CA ILE A 300 -3.44 14.52 11.41
C ILE A 300 -3.76 13.19 12.12
N MET A 301 -3.35 13.04 13.39
CA MET A 301 -3.67 11.87 14.20
C MET A 301 -5.17 11.75 14.53
N ALA A 302 -5.92 12.85 14.51
CA ALA A 302 -7.36 12.82 14.74
C ALA A 302 -8.10 11.94 13.71
N HIS A 303 -7.67 11.96 12.44
CA HIS A 303 -8.23 11.11 11.37
C HIS A 303 -8.02 9.62 11.64
N ALA A 304 -6.98 9.23 12.38
CA ALA A 304 -6.75 7.84 12.73
C ALA A 304 -7.48 7.41 14.02
N LYS A 305 -7.78 8.35 14.93
CA LYS A 305 -8.33 8.06 16.26
C LYS A 305 -9.86 8.13 16.33
N PHE A 306 -10.48 8.96 15.50
CA PHE A 306 -11.91 9.30 15.62
C PHE A 306 -12.75 8.95 14.39
N GLU A 307 -12.15 8.33 13.36
CA GLU A 307 -12.85 7.72 12.20
C GLU A 307 -13.07 6.22 12.39
#